data_AF-A0A955J3X6-F1
#
_entry.id   AF-A0A955J3X6-F1
#
_cell.length_a   1.000
_cell.length_b   1.000
_cell.length_c   1.000
_cell.angle_alpha   90.00
_cell.angle_beta   90.00
_cell.angle_gamma   90.00
#
_symmetry.space_group_name_H-M   'P 1'
#
loop_
_entity.id
_entity.type
_entity.pdbx_description
1 polymer ?
#
loop_
_entity_poly.entity_id
_entity_poly.type
_entity_poly.pdbx_seq_one_letter_code
_entity_poly.pdbx_strand_id
1 'polypeptide(L)'
;MITYILRRLLLIVPTIIGITFIVFMLIALSPGGIGAALRGSSGSVATTSGASERLIQEAMLDDRYGLNDPPPVQYLRWLGRISPLKFGRRDLLAPTGELVRYPKQLKLPPLAGEWYGAGQVPEAPPPLPDTTWPQTLPDGPAPGDAGYDEALAAWKNDVYRRASNDYAVARSEYIKTRTILEQALIDYAKAAGKRDVANADNKPRLGRIRTAGVDAENPEYQRMVAAGEKALAAYGTALQVREQIAAVYRAAPYPAAGWGNNTIHIAKPDFGYSFVTKQPVIEMIMDRIWVTLLLNLIAFPIIYLIAIPSGMLAATHQGSWLDTTLGALFVALWSIPIVWAGVLAIGFLASNSGLGWFPVTGLHDNAADTFTFLPSVSNGEWQRGYLLDTLWHLCLPVACIVYGGFAVLSKQTRAAMLDNFNADYVRTAKAKGVSGRDIVLKHVFRNSLLPLITMFVSLFPVMLSGSVVIENIFSIDGMGKLTLDAITYRDRELLLANVFMIGVVNLLALLLADILYAVADPRITYD
;
A
#
# COMPACT_ATOMS: atom_id res chain seq x y z
N MET A 1 3.14 -10.16 32.14
CA MET A 1 2.13 -9.77 31.13
C MET A 1 2.31 -8.36 30.58
N ILE A 2 2.05 -7.30 31.34
CA ILE A 2 2.08 -5.92 30.81
C ILE A 2 3.47 -5.56 30.27
N THR A 3 4.54 -5.86 31.03
CA THR A 3 5.93 -5.65 30.61
C THR A 3 6.25 -6.41 29.31
N TYR A 4 5.79 -7.66 29.21
CA TYR A 4 5.95 -8.47 28.01
C TYR A 4 5.21 -7.89 26.80
N ILE A 5 3.93 -7.53 26.96
CA ILE A 5 3.12 -6.89 25.91
C ILE A 5 3.78 -5.58 25.47
N LEU A 6 4.26 -4.78 26.42
CA LEU A 6 4.95 -3.53 26.13
C LEU A 6 6.27 -3.75 25.38
N ARG A 7 7.07 -4.74 25.77
CA ARG A 7 8.26 -5.16 25.00
C ARG A 7 7.87 -5.62 23.59
N ARG A 8 6.80 -6.41 23.45
CA ARG A 8 6.29 -6.88 22.16
C ARG A 8 5.89 -5.69 21.29
N LEU A 9 5.07 -4.77 21.81
CA LEU A 9 4.65 -3.54 21.13
C LEU A 9 5.84 -2.66 20.73
N LEU A 10 6.89 -2.59 21.56
CA LEU A 10 8.12 -1.88 21.20
C LEU A 10 8.91 -2.58 20.09
N LEU A 11 8.89 -3.92 20.05
CA LEU A 11 9.52 -4.73 18.98
C LEU A 11 8.75 -4.67 17.65
N ILE A 12 7.44 -4.40 17.68
CA ILE A 12 6.63 -4.21 16.46
C ILE A 12 7.22 -3.10 15.58
N VAL A 13 7.60 -1.98 16.18
CA VAL A 13 8.10 -0.79 15.45
C VAL A 13 9.34 -1.11 14.59
N PRO A 14 10.46 -1.64 15.14
CA PRO A 14 11.63 -1.98 14.33
C PRO A 14 11.33 -3.10 13.31
N THR A 15 10.43 -4.03 13.61
CA THR A 15 10.03 -5.07 12.63
C THR A 15 9.31 -4.47 11.43
N ILE A 16 8.33 -3.58 11.63
CA ILE A 16 7.63 -2.89 10.52
C ILE A 16 8.63 -2.05 9.71
N ILE A 17 9.49 -1.30 10.40
CA ILE A 17 10.52 -0.49 9.73
C ILE A 17 11.43 -1.40 8.88
N GLY A 18 11.90 -2.51 9.42
CA GLY A 18 12.73 -3.46 8.69
C GLY A 18 12.05 -4.04 7.44
N ILE A 19 10.82 -4.55 7.58
CA ILE A 19 10.06 -5.14 6.47
C ILE A 19 9.77 -4.08 5.39
N THR A 20 9.25 -2.91 5.79
CA THR A 20 8.93 -1.84 4.84
C THR A 20 10.17 -1.27 4.18
N PHE A 21 11.30 -1.18 4.88
CA PHE A 21 12.57 -0.74 4.31
C PHE A 21 13.06 -1.68 3.21
N ILE A 22 13.03 -3.00 3.46
CA ILE A 22 13.44 -4.00 2.46
C ILE A 22 12.55 -3.89 1.22
N VAL A 23 11.23 -3.91 1.39
CA VAL A 23 10.29 -3.82 0.27
C VAL A 23 10.45 -2.51 -0.49
N PHE A 24 10.62 -1.41 0.23
CA PHE A 24 10.87 -0.11 -0.37
C PHE A 24 12.15 -0.10 -1.21
N MET A 25 13.25 -0.65 -0.69
CA MET A 25 14.52 -0.72 -1.42
C MET A 25 14.41 -1.60 -2.66
N LEU A 26 13.69 -2.72 -2.58
CA LEU A 26 13.42 -3.56 -3.74
C LEU A 26 12.67 -2.79 -4.84
N ILE A 27 11.64 -2.03 -4.49
CA ILE A 27 10.91 -1.18 -5.45
C ILE A 27 11.82 -0.08 -5.99
N ALA A 28 12.62 0.56 -5.13
CA ALA A 28 13.51 1.65 -5.52
C ALA A 28 14.65 1.23 -6.45
N LEU A 29 15.12 -0.01 -6.32
CA LEU A 29 16.16 -0.60 -7.17
C LEU A 29 15.60 -1.28 -8.43
N SER A 30 14.27 -1.39 -8.56
CA SER A 30 13.65 -1.97 -9.74
C SER A 30 13.88 -1.09 -10.98
N PRO A 31 13.91 -1.65 -12.21
CA PRO A 31 14.10 -0.87 -13.44
C PRO A 31 13.03 0.21 -13.61
N GLY A 32 13.48 1.47 -13.66
CA GLY A 32 12.61 2.64 -13.67
C GLY A 32 12.35 3.26 -12.28
N GLY A 33 12.86 2.64 -11.22
CA GLY A 33 12.76 3.11 -9.85
C GLY A 33 11.32 3.46 -9.43
N ILE A 34 11.23 4.37 -8.48
CA ILE A 34 9.99 4.74 -7.80
C ILE A 34 8.97 5.46 -8.72
N GLY A 35 9.43 6.08 -9.80
CA GLY A 35 8.59 6.78 -10.78
C GLY A 35 8.16 5.90 -11.96
N ALA A 36 8.39 4.59 -11.94
CA ALA A 36 8.15 3.73 -13.10
C ALA A 36 6.68 3.69 -13.54
N ALA A 37 5.69 3.73 -12.63
CA ALA A 37 4.27 3.79 -12.98
C ALA A 37 3.91 5.05 -13.78
N LEU A 38 4.51 6.18 -13.40
CA LEU A 38 4.32 7.47 -14.09
C LEU A 38 4.87 7.44 -15.51
N ARG A 39 5.94 6.66 -15.73
CA ARG A 39 6.54 6.48 -17.05
C ARG A 39 5.89 5.38 -17.88
N GLY A 40 5.27 4.37 -17.26
CA GLY A 40 4.68 3.19 -17.89
C GLY A 40 3.20 3.33 -18.27
N SER A 41 2.47 4.29 -17.69
CA SER A 41 1.12 4.70 -18.17
C SER A 41 1.13 5.38 -19.55
N SER A 42 2.31 5.44 -20.19
CA SER A 42 2.65 5.89 -21.52
C SER A 42 1.86 5.28 -22.70
N GLY A 43 1.01 4.27 -22.46
CA GLY A 43 0.36 3.49 -23.52
C GLY A 43 -0.77 4.17 -24.29
N SER A 44 -1.35 5.31 -23.84
CA SER A 44 -2.62 5.77 -24.46
C SER A 44 -2.84 7.26 -24.67
N VAL A 45 -1.87 8.17 -24.50
CA VAL A 45 -2.11 9.60 -24.82
C VAL A 45 -0.87 10.28 -25.41
N ALA A 46 -0.57 10.06 -26.70
CA ALA A 46 0.46 10.82 -27.40
C ALA A 46 -0.16 12.04 -28.10
N THR A 47 -0.43 13.10 -27.34
CA THR A 47 -0.66 14.45 -27.87
C THR A 47 0.35 15.42 -27.26
N THR A 48 0.83 16.40 -28.05
CA THR A 48 1.86 17.37 -27.65
C THR A 48 1.46 18.22 -26.43
N SER A 49 0.16 18.41 -26.17
CA SER A 49 -0.37 19.04 -24.95
C SER A 49 -0.25 18.14 -23.71
N GLY A 50 -0.42 16.83 -23.88
CA GLY A 50 -0.26 15.85 -22.79
C GLY A 50 1.18 15.70 -22.33
N ALA A 51 2.18 16.00 -23.17
CA ALA A 51 3.59 15.97 -22.79
C ALA A 51 3.94 17.05 -21.75
N SER A 52 3.40 18.26 -21.90
CA SER A 52 3.58 19.36 -20.94
C SER A 52 2.85 19.06 -19.62
N GLU A 53 1.61 18.58 -19.68
CA GLU A 53 0.84 18.19 -18.48
C GLU A 53 1.52 17.07 -17.67
N ARG A 54 2.18 16.12 -18.34
CA ARG A 54 2.96 15.05 -17.68
C ARG A 54 4.15 15.58 -16.90
N LEU A 55 4.92 16.49 -17.49
CA LEU A 55 6.08 17.08 -16.81
C LEU A 55 5.65 17.91 -15.60
N ILE A 56 4.50 18.59 -15.70
CA ILE A 56 3.89 19.31 -14.58
C ILE A 56 3.48 18.33 -13.46
N GLN A 57 2.84 17.22 -13.82
CA GLN A 57 2.49 16.17 -12.85
C GLN A 57 3.74 15.54 -12.22
N GLU A 58 4.73 15.14 -13.01
CA GLU A 58 5.98 14.56 -12.49
C GLU A 58 6.73 15.54 -11.58
N ALA A 59 6.71 16.84 -11.90
CA ALA A 59 7.22 17.88 -11.03
C ALA A 59 6.45 17.95 -9.71
N MET A 60 5.13 18.10 -9.71
CA MET A 60 4.33 18.10 -8.48
C MET A 60 4.62 16.87 -7.60
N LEU A 61 4.75 15.71 -8.24
CA LEU A 61 5.03 14.45 -7.56
C LEU A 61 6.45 14.41 -7.02
N ASP A 62 7.47 14.90 -7.73
CA ASP A 62 8.83 14.98 -7.17
C ASP A 62 8.89 15.92 -5.97
N ASP A 63 8.04 16.96 -5.91
CA ASP A 63 7.99 17.85 -4.73
C ASP A 63 7.53 17.07 -3.52
N ARG A 64 6.40 16.37 -3.71
CA ARG A 64 5.68 15.68 -2.65
C ARG A 64 6.39 14.41 -2.19
N TYR A 65 6.95 13.65 -3.13
CA TYR A 65 7.49 12.32 -2.91
C TYR A 65 9.03 12.28 -2.87
N GLY A 66 9.71 13.30 -3.38
CA GLY A 66 11.18 13.33 -3.44
C GLY A 66 11.76 12.25 -4.36
N LEU A 67 11.09 11.98 -5.49
CA LEU A 67 11.47 10.97 -6.50
C LEU A 67 12.95 11.06 -6.93
N ASN A 68 13.53 12.27 -6.92
CA ASN A 68 14.91 12.56 -7.30
C ASN A 68 15.93 12.48 -6.14
N ASP A 69 15.52 12.15 -4.91
CA ASP A 69 16.43 11.96 -3.78
C ASP A 69 16.97 10.53 -3.72
N PRO A 70 18.10 10.26 -3.04
CA PRO A 70 18.58 8.88 -2.84
C PRO A 70 17.52 7.98 -2.18
N PRO A 71 17.42 6.68 -2.53
CA PRO A 71 16.38 5.80 -2.00
C PRO A 71 16.22 5.82 -0.47
N PRO A 72 17.29 5.85 0.36
CA PRO A 72 17.14 5.94 1.81
C PRO A 72 16.43 7.22 2.28
N VAL A 73 16.68 8.34 1.60
CA VAL A 73 16.03 9.62 1.90
C VAL A 73 14.56 9.56 1.52
N GLN A 74 14.23 8.92 0.39
CA GLN A 74 12.84 8.70 -0.01
C GLN A 74 12.10 7.83 1.00
N TYR A 75 12.75 6.80 1.55
CA TYR A 75 12.17 5.93 2.57
C TYR A 75 11.86 6.70 3.86
N LEU A 76 12.81 7.48 4.37
CA LEU A 76 12.59 8.29 5.58
C LEU A 76 11.46 9.31 5.39
N ARG A 77 11.35 9.89 4.20
CA ARG A 77 10.22 10.78 3.86
C ARG A 77 8.90 10.03 3.87
N TRP A 78 8.83 8.88 3.20
CA TRP A 78 7.65 8.02 3.17
C TRP A 78 7.23 7.58 4.58
N LEU A 79 8.19 7.12 5.40
CA LEU A 79 7.97 6.74 6.79
C LEU A 79 7.45 7.92 7.62
N GLY A 80 7.99 9.12 7.41
CA GLY A 80 7.49 10.35 8.03
C GLY A 80 6.06 10.70 7.60
N ARG A 81 5.61 10.31 6.40
CA ARG A 81 4.21 10.50 5.96
C ARG A 81 3.25 9.50 6.61
N ILE A 82 3.68 8.25 6.80
CA ILE A 82 2.83 7.23 7.42
C ILE A 82 2.82 7.35 8.94
N SER A 83 3.92 7.78 9.56
CA SER A 83 4.01 7.99 11.00
C SER A 83 2.95 9.00 11.48
N PRO A 84 2.14 8.67 12.52
CA PRO A 84 1.25 9.64 13.15
C PRO A 84 2.01 10.81 13.80
N LEU A 85 3.24 10.54 14.27
CA LEU A 85 4.13 11.55 14.83
C LEU A 85 4.89 12.25 13.70
N LYS A 86 4.69 13.56 13.59
CA LYS A 86 5.26 14.43 12.56
C LYS A 86 6.29 15.38 13.17
N PHE A 87 7.27 15.76 12.35
CA PHE A 87 8.34 16.66 12.74
C PHE A 87 8.39 17.88 11.83
N GLY A 88 8.69 19.03 12.42
CA GLY A 88 8.75 20.31 11.73
C GLY A 88 7.40 20.99 11.59
N ARG A 89 7.32 21.89 10.61
CA ARG A 89 6.14 22.74 10.39
C ARG A 89 4.92 21.88 10.12
N ARG A 90 3.78 22.29 10.70
CA ARG A 90 2.51 21.58 10.51
C ARG A 90 2.06 21.70 9.06
N ASP A 91 1.71 20.55 8.49
CA ASP A 91 0.98 20.49 7.22
C ASP A 91 -0.38 21.20 7.38
N LEU A 92 -0.96 21.69 6.28
CA LEU A 92 -2.31 22.24 6.28
C LEU A 92 -3.29 21.23 5.67
N LEU A 93 -4.56 21.29 6.03
CA LEU A 93 -5.58 20.36 5.54
C LEU A 93 -6.48 21.05 4.50
N ALA A 94 -6.33 20.67 3.23
CA ALA A 94 -7.18 21.18 2.16
C ALA A 94 -8.65 20.74 2.35
N PRO A 95 -9.63 21.42 1.74
CA PRO A 95 -11.05 21.03 1.77
C PRO A 95 -11.30 19.62 1.24
N THR A 96 -10.43 19.15 0.34
CA THR A 96 -10.45 17.79 -0.22
C THR A 96 -9.98 16.70 0.76
N GLY A 97 -9.49 17.08 1.95
CA GLY A 97 -8.86 16.18 2.91
C GLY A 97 -7.37 15.93 2.65
N GLU A 98 -6.81 16.51 1.59
CA GLU A 98 -5.40 16.36 1.24
C GLU A 98 -4.49 17.19 2.15
N LEU A 99 -3.34 16.61 2.54
CA LEU A 99 -2.31 17.34 3.27
C LEU A 99 -1.48 18.22 2.34
N VAL A 100 -1.53 19.52 2.62
CA VAL A 100 -0.79 20.57 1.94
C VAL A 100 0.51 20.83 2.69
N ARG A 101 1.63 20.69 1.99
CA ARG A 101 2.97 20.78 2.58
C ARG A 101 3.71 22.03 2.14
N TYR A 102 4.68 22.43 2.96
CA TYR A 102 5.57 23.51 2.60
C TYR A 102 6.43 23.13 1.38
N PRO A 103 6.58 24.02 0.37
CA PRO A 103 7.27 23.71 -0.88
C PRO A 103 8.73 23.37 -0.66
N LYS A 104 9.20 22.27 -1.29
CA LYS A 104 10.57 21.76 -1.13
C LYS A 104 11.59 22.78 -1.65
N GLN A 105 12.77 22.83 -1.04
CA GLN A 105 13.88 23.63 -1.58
C GLN A 105 14.36 23.06 -2.93
N LEU A 106 14.58 23.95 -3.90
CA LEU A 106 15.13 23.61 -5.20
C LEU A 106 16.63 23.41 -5.08
N LYS A 107 17.12 22.26 -5.56
CA LYS A 107 18.58 22.01 -5.67
C LYS A 107 19.12 22.80 -6.84
N LEU A 108 20.30 23.39 -6.67
CA LEU A 108 21.04 24.07 -7.74
C LEU A 108 21.33 23.09 -8.91
N PRO A 109 21.27 23.53 -10.18
CA PRO A 109 21.66 22.69 -11.30
C PRO A 109 23.15 22.28 -11.22
N PRO A 110 23.53 21.09 -11.74
CA PRO A 110 24.88 20.56 -11.57
C PRO A 110 25.96 21.43 -12.21
N LEU A 111 27.08 21.66 -11.52
CA LEU A 111 28.25 22.44 -12.01
C LEU A 111 27.94 23.93 -12.32
N ALA A 112 26.78 24.43 -11.91
CA ALA A 112 26.44 25.85 -11.97
C ALA A 112 27.43 26.68 -11.14
N GLY A 113 27.88 27.80 -11.68
CA GLY A 113 28.89 28.67 -11.07
C GLY A 113 30.33 28.16 -11.22
N GLU A 114 30.53 26.85 -11.42
CA GLU A 114 31.84 26.24 -11.67
C GLU A 114 32.19 26.23 -13.16
N TRP A 115 31.28 25.73 -14.01
CA TRP A 115 31.53 25.47 -15.44
C TRP A 115 30.75 26.38 -16.37
N TYR A 116 29.65 26.97 -15.87
CA TYR A 116 28.79 27.89 -16.60
C TYR A 116 28.07 28.81 -15.60
N GLY A 117 27.64 29.99 -16.06
CA GLY A 117 26.92 30.94 -15.21
C GLY A 117 27.72 31.50 -14.02
N ALA A 118 29.05 31.60 -14.16
CA ALA A 118 29.90 32.20 -13.13
C ALA A 118 29.43 33.63 -12.80
N GLY A 119 29.12 33.91 -11.53
CA GLY A 119 28.56 35.20 -11.08
C GLY A 119 27.11 35.48 -11.52
N GLN A 120 26.47 34.57 -12.25
CA GLN A 120 25.08 34.68 -12.74
C GLN A 120 24.14 33.68 -12.07
N VAL A 121 24.61 32.96 -11.04
CA VAL A 121 23.78 32.03 -10.28
C VAL A 121 22.69 32.82 -9.56
N PRO A 122 21.40 32.61 -9.86
CA PRO A 122 20.32 33.32 -9.19
C PRO A 122 20.34 33.02 -7.70
N GLU A 123 20.42 34.07 -6.88
CA GLU A 123 20.25 33.94 -5.44
C GLU A 123 18.79 33.71 -5.08
N ALA A 124 18.55 33.09 -3.92
CA ALA A 124 17.20 32.96 -3.40
C ALA A 124 16.63 34.38 -3.17
N PRO A 125 15.42 34.68 -3.69
CA PRO A 125 14.81 35.97 -3.43
C PRO A 125 14.62 36.17 -1.93
N PRO A 126 14.66 37.42 -1.43
CA PRO A 126 14.34 37.68 -0.04
C PRO A 126 12.94 37.15 0.28
N PRO A 127 12.69 36.66 1.50
CA PRO A 127 11.39 36.15 1.88
C PRO A 127 10.33 37.23 1.63
N LEU A 128 9.27 36.88 0.91
CA LEU A 128 8.16 37.82 0.75
C LEU A 128 7.55 38.10 2.14
N PRO A 129 6.97 39.29 2.36
CA PRO A 129 6.23 39.58 3.58
C PRO A 129 5.15 38.53 3.78
N ASP A 130 4.86 38.19 5.04
CA ASP A 130 3.73 37.32 5.34
C ASP A 130 2.46 37.99 4.82
N THR A 131 1.86 37.40 3.78
CA THR A 131 0.66 37.95 3.15
C THR A 131 -0.51 37.78 4.09
N THR A 132 -1.14 38.88 4.50
CA THR A 132 -2.41 38.84 5.23
C THR A 132 -3.55 38.71 4.24
N TRP A 133 -4.52 37.84 4.53
CA TRP A 133 -5.73 37.75 3.72
C TRP A 133 -6.53 39.05 3.79
N PRO A 134 -7.04 39.57 2.65
CA PRO A 134 -7.85 40.78 2.61
C PRO A 134 -9.11 40.57 3.45
N GLN A 135 -9.52 41.62 4.17
CA GLN A 135 -10.77 41.59 4.93
C GLN A 135 -11.99 41.75 4.00
N THR A 136 -11.85 42.49 2.90
CA THR A 136 -12.91 42.65 1.89
C THR A 136 -12.61 41.77 0.68
N LEU A 137 -13.56 40.91 0.30
CA LEU A 137 -13.45 40.09 -0.90
C LEU A 137 -13.74 40.96 -2.14
N PRO A 138 -12.99 40.80 -3.25
CA PRO A 138 -13.23 41.59 -4.47
C PRO A 138 -14.66 41.44 -5.04
N ASP A 139 -15.20 40.22 -5.01
CA ASP A 139 -16.51 39.85 -5.58
C ASP A 139 -17.27 38.93 -4.59
N GLY A 140 -17.55 39.41 -3.37
CA GLY A 140 -18.19 38.58 -2.34
C GLY A 140 -18.95 39.34 -1.26
N PRO A 141 -19.61 38.62 -0.33
CA PRO A 141 -20.31 39.22 0.81
C PRO A 141 -19.38 40.10 1.65
N ALA A 142 -19.95 41.06 2.38
CA ALA A 142 -19.17 41.86 3.33
C ALA A 142 -18.86 41.04 4.60
N PRO A 143 -17.80 41.37 5.36
CA PRO A 143 -17.54 40.74 6.65
C PRO A 143 -18.76 40.81 7.58
N GLY A 144 -19.25 39.66 8.03
CA GLY A 144 -20.44 39.54 8.89
C GLY A 144 -21.73 39.19 8.15
N ASP A 145 -21.75 39.24 6.82
CA ASP A 145 -22.87 38.72 6.02
C ASP A 145 -22.88 37.18 6.02
N ALA A 146 -24.07 36.60 5.88
CA ALA A 146 -24.22 35.16 5.72
C ALA A 146 -23.45 34.67 4.49
N GLY A 147 -22.62 33.64 4.66
CA GLY A 147 -21.80 33.06 3.58
C GLY A 147 -20.43 33.74 3.35
N TYR A 148 -20.07 34.79 4.10
CA TYR A 148 -18.75 35.41 4.02
C TYR A 148 -17.61 34.41 4.24
N ASP A 149 -17.70 33.59 5.30
CA ASP A 149 -16.63 32.64 5.65
C ASP A 149 -16.42 31.56 4.57
N GLU A 150 -17.50 31.11 3.94
CA GLU A 150 -17.45 30.15 2.83
C GLU A 150 -16.83 30.79 1.58
N ALA A 151 -17.25 32.01 1.23
CA ALA A 151 -16.67 32.77 0.14
C ALA A 151 -15.17 33.07 0.36
N LEU A 152 -14.78 33.38 1.60
CA LEU A 152 -13.40 33.59 1.98
C LEU A 152 -12.58 32.30 1.87
N ALA A 153 -13.11 31.17 2.31
CA ALA A 153 -12.47 29.87 2.18
C ALA A 153 -12.29 29.47 0.71
N ALA A 154 -13.30 29.67 -0.13
CA ALA A 154 -13.24 29.43 -1.57
C ALA A 154 -12.20 30.32 -2.26
N TRP A 155 -12.18 31.62 -1.94
CA TRP A 155 -11.20 32.55 -2.49
C TRP A 155 -9.76 32.21 -2.07
N LYS A 156 -9.53 31.87 -0.78
CA LYS A 156 -8.23 31.37 -0.29
C LYS A 156 -7.79 30.12 -1.05
N ASN A 157 -8.72 29.18 -1.26
CA ASN A 157 -8.48 27.97 -2.02
C ASN A 157 -8.09 28.27 -3.48
N ASP A 158 -8.75 29.22 -4.13
CA ASP A 158 -8.42 29.63 -5.51
C ASP A 158 -7.09 30.36 -5.64
N VAL A 159 -6.72 31.19 -4.65
CA VAL A 159 -5.39 31.82 -4.60
C VAL A 159 -4.31 30.75 -4.44
N TYR A 160 -4.50 29.81 -3.50
CA TYR A 160 -3.56 28.71 -3.29
C TYR A 160 -3.45 27.82 -4.53
N ARG A 161 -4.57 27.45 -5.15
CA ARG A 161 -4.60 26.61 -6.36
C ARG A 161 -3.85 27.25 -7.53
N ARG A 162 -4.02 28.55 -7.75
CA ARG A 162 -3.26 29.31 -8.77
C ARG A 162 -1.77 29.29 -8.48
N ALA A 163 -1.36 29.68 -7.26
CA ALA A 163 0.05 29.67 -6.86
C ALA A 163 0.69 28.27 -6.94
N SER A 164 -0.06 27.23 -6.59
CA SER A 164 0.35 25.82 -6.71
C SER A 164 0.56 25.40 -8.17
N ASN A 165 -0.34 25.78 -9.06
CA ASN A 165 -0.21 25.51 -10.49
C ASN A 165 0.99 26.27 -11.09
N ASP A 166 1.16 27.54 -10.77
CA ASP A 166 2.28 28.35 -11.25
C ASP A 166 3.61 27.75 -10.79
N TYR A 167 3.69 27.35 -9.52
CA TYR A 167 4.86 26.67 -8.96
C TYR A 167 5.15 25.35 -9.67
N ALA A 168 4.12 24.53 -9.91
CA ALA A 168 4.28 23.26 -10.61
C ALA A 168 4.78 23.44 -12.05
N VAL A 169 4.25 24.43 -12.77
CA VAL A 169 4.69 24.78 -14.13
C VAL A 169 6.15 25.22 -14.12
N ALA A 170 6.52 26.20 -13.28
CA ALA A 170 7.88 26.70 -13.20
C ALA A 170 8.89 25.61 -12.82
N ARG A 171 8.51 24.75 -11.85
CA ARG A 171 9.35 23.63 -11.42
C ARG A 171 9.48 22.54 -12.49
N SER A 172 8.43 22.28 -13.26
CA SER A 172 8.49 21.32 -14.37
C SER A 172 9.45 21.75 -15.47
N GLU A 173 9.45 23.05 -15.80
CA GLU A 173 10.37 23.60 -16.79
C GLU A 173 11.82 23.55 -16.28
N TYR A 174 12.03 23.79 -14.99
CA TYR A 174 13.35 23.59 -14.37
C TYR A 174 13.80 22.12 -14.44
N ILE A 175 12.94 21.16 -14.09
CA ILE A 175 13.29 19.73 -14.15
C ILE A 175 13.62 19.29 -15.58
N LYS A 176 12.86 19.77 -16.57
CA LYS A 176 13.07 19.50 -17.99
C LYS A 176 14.41 20.07 -18.47
N THR A 177 14.66 21.36 -18.26
CA THR A 177 15.92 22.02 -18.67
C THR A 177 17.12 21.42 -17.96
N ARG A 178 16.99 21.08 -16.67
CA ARG A 178 18.02 20.35 -15.93
C ARG A 178 18.30 18.96 -16.52
N THR A 179 17.27 18.22 -16.94
CA THR A 179 17.47 16.90 -17.56
C THR A 179 18.23 17.02 -18.88
N ILE A 180 17.92 18.04 -19.69
CA ILE A 180 18.67 18.36 -20.92
C ILE A 180 20.13 18.68 -20.61
N LEU A 181 20.38 19.49 -19.58
CA LEU A 181 21.73 19.77 -19.10
C LEU A 181 22.46 18.51 -18.63
N GLU A 182 21.80 17.65 -17.85
CA GLU A 182 22.38 16.38 -17.37
C GLU A 182 22.81 15.48 -18.55
N GLN A 183 22.02 15.44 -19.62
CA GLN A 183 22.36 14.72 -20.85
C GLN A 183 23.53 15.39 -21.60
N ALA A 184 23.50 16.71 -21.77
CA ALA A 184 24.58 17.46 -22.42
C ALA A 184 25.93 17.31 -21.67
N LEU A 185 25.89 17.23 -20.34
CA LEU A 185 27.07 16.94 -19.51
C LEU A 185 27.66 15.55 -19.79
N ILE A 186 26.79 14.54 -19.95
CA ILE A 186 27.21 13.18 -20.30
C ILE A 186 27.83 13.15 -21.69
N ASP A 187 27.22 13.82 -22.65
CA ASP A 187 27.67 13.84 -24.04
C ASP A 187 28.99 14.60 -24.20
N TYR A 188 29.15 15.74 -23.53
CA TYR A 188 30.43 16.45 -23.42
C TYR A 188 31.52 15.56 -22.80
N ALA A 189 31.23 14.90 -21.68
CA ALA A 189 32.22 14.06 -21.01
C ALA A 189 32.66 12.86 -21.87
N LYS A 190 31.73 12.28 -22.65
CA LYS A 190 32.05 11.25 -23.65
C LYS A 190 32.92 11.80 -24.78
N ALA A 191 32.60 12.99 -25.29
CA ALA A 191 33.38 13.66 -26.34
C ALA A 191 34.81 14.00 -25.85
N ALA A 192 34.96 14.34 -24.57
CA ALA A 192 36.24 14.54 -23.89
C ALA A 192 36.97 13.21 -23.54
N GLY A 193 36.52 12.08 -24.08
CA GLY A 193 37.17 10.77 -23.94
C GLY A 193 36.98 10.06 -22.59
N LYS A 194 36.06 10.53 -21.73
CA LYS A 194 35.80 9.89 -20.43
C LYS A 194 34.82 8.71 -20.59
N ARG A 195 35.14 7.61 -19.93
CA ARG A 195 34.29 6.40 -19.84
C ARG A 195 33.57 6.36 -18.49
N ASP A 196 32.45 5.64 -18.43
CA ASP A 196 31.67 5.43 -17.19
C ASP A 196 31.22 6.75 -16.52
N VAL A 197 30.70 7.68 -17.35
CA VAL A 197 30.27 9.02 -16.94
C VAL A 197 28.79 9.09 -16.52
N ALA A 198 28.03 8.00 -16.67
CA ALA A 198 26.62 7.89 -16.30
C ALA A 198 26.38 6.65 -15.44
N ASN A 199 25.35 6.67 -14.59
CA ASN A 199 24.89 5.48 -13.86
C ASN A 199 23.88 4.65 -14.69
N ALA A 200 23.34 3.57 -14.12
CA ALA A 200 22.37 2.70 -14.79
C ALA A 200 21.05 3.43 -15.18
N ASP A 201 20.71 4.51 -14.50
CA ASP A 201 19.55 5.37 -14.77
C ASP A 201 19.89 6.56 -15.68
N ASN A 202 21.04 6.53 -16.36
CA ASN A 202 21.54 7.60 -17.23
C ASN A 202 21.71 8.96 -16.53
N LYS A 203 21.90 8.98 -15.21
CA LYS A 203 22.24 10.18 -14.44
C LYS A 203 23.76 10.44 -14.46
N PRO A 204 24.19 11.72 -14.55
CA PRO A 204 25.61 12.08 -14.66
C PRO A 204 26.39 11.79 -13.37
N ARG A 205 27.55 11.14 -13.50
CA ARG A 205 28.52 10.97 -12.41
C ARG A 205 29.42 12.19 -12.32
N LEU A 206 28.97 13.22 -11.61
CA LEU A 206 29.62 14.54 -11.55
C LEU A 206 31.11 14.47 -11.19
N GLY A 207 31.51 13.58 -10.28
CA GLY A 207 32.93 13.41 -9.92
C GLY A 207 33.81 12.93 -11.07
N ARG A 208 33.29 12.09 -11.98
CA ARG A 208 34.01 11.63 -13.18
C ARG A 208 34.01 12.71 -14.26
N ILE A 209 32.86 13.36 -14.45
CA ILE A 209 32.68 14.44 -15.43
C ILE A 209 33.64 15.60 -15.11
N ARG A 210 33.80 15.98 -13.83
CA ARG A 210 34.75 17.01 -13.40
C ARG A 210 36.20 16.78 -13.86
N THR A 211 36.61 15.52 -14.07
CA THR A 211 37.96 15.19 -14.55
C THR A 211 38.19 15.47 -16.04
N ALA A 212 37.13 15.76 -16.80
CA ALA A 212 37.24 16.20 -18.20
C ALA A 212 37.86 17.59 -18.32
N GLY A 213 37.78 18.40 -17.26
CA GLY A 213 38.17 19.80 -17.32
C GLY A 213 37.15 20.64 -18.09
N VAL A 214 37.46 21.92 -18.26
CA VAL A 214 36.71 22.85 -19.09
C VAL A 214 37.48 23.04 -20.39
N ASP A 215 36.82 22.79 -21.52
CA ASP A 215 37.38 22.95 -22.86
C ASP A 215 36.42 23.77 -23.72
N ALA A 216 36.70 25.07 -23.83
CA ALA A 216 35.86 26.03 -24.54
C ALA A 216 35.86 25.84 -26.05
N GLU A 217 36.86 25.15 -26.62
CA GLU A 217 36.98 24.90 -28.06
C GLU A 217 36.11 23.73 -28.52
N ASN A 218 35.65 22.89 -27.59
CA ASN A 218 34.80 21.75 -27.88
C ASN A 218 33.35 22.17 -28.21
N PRO A 219 32.79 21.83 -29.38
CA PRO A 219 31.41 22.16 -29.73
C PRO A 219 30.36 21.60 -28.75
N GLU A 220 30.62 20.44 -28.13
CA GLU A 220 29.72 19.85 -27.14
C GLU A 220 29.77 20.60 -25.80
N TYR A 221 30.90 21.24 -25.47
CA TYR A 221 30.98 22.13 -24.30
C TYR A 221 30.09 23.36 -24.49
N GLN A 222 30.10 23.97 -25.68
CA GLN A 222 29.23 25.12 -26.00
C GLN A 222 27.74 24.77 -25.91
N ARG A 223 27.34 23.59 -26.38
CA ARG A 223 25.97 23.08 -26.22
C ARG A 223 25.61 22.85 -24.74
N MET A 224 26.53 22.31 -23.97
CA MET A 224 26.35 22.10 -22.53
C MET A 224 26.20 23.43 -21.77
N VAL A 225 27.04 24.43 -22.07
CA VAL A 225 26.93 25.79 -21.49
C VAL A 225 25.58 26.41 -21.82
N ALA A 226 25.14 26.36 -23.08
CA ALA A 226 23.83 26.88 -23.49
C ALA A 226 22.66 26.15 -22.79
N ALA A 227 22.77 24.84 -22.57
CA ALA A 227 21.80 24.09 -21.77
C ALA A 227 21.85 24.48 -20.29
N GLY A 228 23.04 24.75 -19.76
CA GLY A 228 23.28 25.19 -18.38
C GLY A 228 22.70 26.58 -18.09
N GLU A 229 22.89 27.53 -19.00
CA GLU A 229 22.30 28.87 -18.91
C GLU A 229 20.78 28.82 -18.93
N LYS A 230 20.18 27.99 -19.79
CA LYS A 230 18.73 27.76 -19.81
C LYS A 230 18.24 27.14 -18.50
N ALA A 231 18.96 26.16 -17.95
CA ALA A 231 18.63 25.55 -16.67
C ALA A 231 18.75 26.53 -15.50
N LEU A 232 19.74 27.45 -15.53
CA LEU A 232 19.90 28.51 -14.54
C LEU A 232 18.78 29.55 -14.62
N ALA A 233 18.39 29.97 -15.81
CA ALA A 233 17.26 30.87 -16.00
C ALA A 233 15.95 30.25 -15.46
N ALA A 234 15.68 28.98 -15.81
CA ALA A 234 14.53 28.25 -15.29
C ALA A 234 14.59 28.04 -13.76
N TYR A 235 15.79 27.83 -13.20
CA TYR A 235 16.00 27.75 -11.74
C TYR A 235 15.66 29.07 -11.04
N GLY A 236 16.09 30.21 -11.59
CA GLY A 236 15.77 31.54 -11.06
C GLY A 236 14.26 31.82 -11.04
N THR A 237 13.56 31.52 -12.14
CA THR A 237 12.10 31.64 -12.21
C THR A 237 11.42 30.71 -11.19
N ALA A 238 11.87 29.45 -11.09
CA ALA A 238 11.31 28.49 -10.15
C ALA A 238 11.55 28.91 -8.69
N LEU A 239 12.67 29.55 -8.35
CA LEU A 239 12.92 30.11 -7.01
C LEU A 239 11.95 31.24 -6.68
N GLN A 240 11.69 32.14 -7.62
CA GLN A 240 10.74 33.25 -7.43
C GLN A 240 9.33 32.74 -7.18
N VAL A 241 8.83 31.84 -8.03
CA VAL A 241 7.48 31.28 -7.90
C VAL A 241 7.36 30.39 -6.65
N ARG A 242 8.43 29.67 -6.29
CA ARG A 242 8.49 28.94 -5.01
C ARG A 242 8.27 29.86 -3.82
N GLU A 243 8.88 31.03 -3.81
CA GLU A 243 8.72 31.98 -2.71
C GLU A 243 7.31 32.56 -2.67
N GLN A 244 6.67 32.77 -3.83
CA GLN A 244 5.26 33.18 -3.91
C GLN A 244 4.33 32.15 -3.26
N ILE A 245 4.43 30.87 -3.63
CA ILE A 245 3.61 29.81 -3.00
C ILE A 245 3.99 29.63 -1.52
N ALA A 246 5.25 29.81 -1.13
CA ALA A 246 5.68 29.76 0.26
C ALA A 246 5.07 30.90 1.10
N ALA A 247 4.92 32.10 0.54
CA ALA A 247 4.25 33.22 1.18
C ALA A 247 2.75 32.94 1.37
N VAL A 248 2.08 32.44 0.32
CA VAL A 248 0.68 32.01 0.41
C VAL A 248 0.51 30.91 1.45
N TYR A 249 1.42 29.93 1.52
CA TYR A 249 1.37 28.89 2.55
C TYR A 249 1.54 29.46 3.96
N ARG A 250 2.46 30.41 4.16
CA ARG A 250 2.67 31.10 5.44
C ARG A 250 1.43 31.89 5.90
N ALA A 251 0.65 32.40 4.96
CA ALA A 251 -0.65 33.01 5.24
C ALA A 251 -1.71 32.04 5.78
N ALA A 252 -1.45 30.73 5.79
CA ALA A 252 -2.35 29.68 6.25
C ALA A 252 -3.73 29.74 5.55
N PRO A 253 -3.81 29.37 4.24
CA PRO A 253 -5.07 29.31 3.49
C PRO A 253 -6.05 28.29 4.08
N TYR A 254 -5.52 27.28 4.77
CA TYR A 254 -6.26 26.15 5.30
C TYR A 254 -5.91 25.93 6.78
N PRO A 255 -6.79 25.25 7.55
CA PRO A 255 -6.48 24.90 8.93
C PRO A 255 -5.26 23.98 9.02
N ALA A 256 -4.45 24.18 10.06
CA ALA A 256 -3.30 23.32 10.33
C ALA A 256 -3.77 21.90 10.65
N ALA A 257 -3.13 20.91 10.03
CA ALA A 257 -3.45 19.50 10.21
C ALA A 257 -3.05 19.02 11.61
N GLY A 258 -3.89 18.16 12.19
CA GLY A 258 -3.61 17.49 13.45
C GLY A 258 -3.61 18.39 14.69
N TRP A 259 -2.87 17.97 15.72
CA TRP A 259 -2.75 18.68 17.00
C TRP A 259 -1.28 18.76 17.43
N GLY A 260 -0.86 19.88 18.03
CA GLY A 260 0.51 20.12 18.48
C GLY A 260 1.11 21.43 17.98
N ASN A 261 2.43 21.54 18.07
CA ASN A 261 3.20 22.75 17.72
C ASN A 261 3.94 22.58 16.37
N ASN A 262 4.69 23.60 15.95
CA ASN A 262 5.46 23.59 14.69
C ASN A 262 6.79 22.81 14.75
N THR A 263 7.04 22.05 15.82
CA THR A 263 8.24 21.20 15.97
C THR A 263 7.89 19.72 16.02
N ILE A 264 6.88 19.36 16.81
CA ILE A 264 6.36 18.01 16.95
C ILE A 264 4.84 18.13 17.00
N HIS A 265 4.17 17.40 16.11
CA HIS A 265 2.71 17.36 16.05
C HIS A 265 2.23 15.96 15.71
N ILE A 266 0.98 15.69 16.05
CA ILE A 266 0.29 14.44 15.75
C ILE A 266 -0.71 14.73 14.65
N ALA A 267 -0.57 14.07 13.50
CA ALA A 267 -1.49 14.20 12.37
C ALA A 267 -1.86 12.82 11.82
N LYS A 268 -2.93 12.77 11.01
CA LYS A 268 -3.37 11.54 10.36
C LYS A 268 -2.26 10.97 9.47
N PRO A 269 -2.05 9.65 9.44
CA PRO A 269 -1.18 8.99 8.45
C PRO A 269 -1.59 9.35 7.02
N ASP A 270 -0.59 9.61 6.18
CA ASP A 270 -0.77 9.93 4.75
C ASP A 270 -0.21 8.79 3.89
N PHE A 271 -1.13 7.91 3.49
CA PHE A 271 -0.88 6.78 2.60
C PHE A 271 -0.72 7.19 1.13
N GLY A 272 -0.92 8.46 0.79
CA GLY A 272 -0.80 8.97 -0.56
C GLY A 272 -2.02 8.64 -1.44
N TYR A 273 -1.82 8.87 -2.74
CA TYR A 273 -2.82 8.69 -3.79
C TYR A 273 -2.31 7.69 -4.81
N SER A 274 -3.22 6.87 -5.34
CA SER A 274 -2.94 6.05 -6.50
C SER A 274 -2.82 6.93 -7.73
N PHE A 275 -1.72 6.77 -8.48
CA PHE A 275 -1.52 7.52 -9.72
C PHE A 275 -2.33 6.94 -10.89
N VAL A 276 -2.70 5.67 -10.78
CA VAL A 276 -3.43 4.94 -11.81
C VAL A 276 -4.91 5.26 -11.72
N THR A 277 -5.50 5.17 -10.52
CA THR A 277 -6.94 5.39 -10.31
C THR A 277 -7.27 6.81 -9.87
N LYS A 278 -6.27 7.63 -9.51
CA LYS A 278 -6.43 9.00 -8.98
C LYS A 278 -7.29 9.07 -7.70
N GLN A 279 -7.29 8.00 -6.91
CA GLN A 279 -8.04 7.90 -5.66
C GLN A 279 -7.10 7.83 -4.45
N PRO A 280 -7.54 8.27 -3.25
CA PRO A 280 -6.82 8.05 -2.01
C PRO A 280 -6.58 6.56 -1.75
N VAL A 281 -5.35 6.18 -1.44
CA VAL A 281 -4.98 4.78 -1.23
C VAL A 281 -5.76 4.13 -0.09
N ILE A 282 -6.01 4.88 0.99
CA ILE A 282 -6.72 4.36 2.16
C ILE A 282 -8.18 4.00 1.84
N GLU A 283 -8.85 4.78 1.00
CA GLU A 283 -10.23 4.51 0.57
C GLU A 283 -10.26 3.24 -0.27
N MET A 284 -9.33 3.10 -1.23
CA MET A 284 -9.22 1.91 -2.06
C MET A 284 -9.02 0.62 -1.24
N ILE A 285 -8.23 0.69 -0.16
CA ILE A 285 -8.01 -0.43 0.77
C ILE A 285 -9.27 -0.71 1.58
N MET A 286 -9.90 0.31 2.16
CA MET A 286 -11.09 0.14 2.99
C MET A 286 -12.29 -0.42 2.22
N ASP A 287 -12.46 -0.08 0.95
CA ASP A 287 -13.53 -0.64 0.13
C ASP A 287 -13.35 -2.15 -0.12
N ARG A 288 -12.10 -2.61 -0.19
CA ARG A 288 -11.76 -3.98 -0.63
C ARG A 288 -11.46 -4.93 0.52
N ILE A 289 -11.04 -4.39 1.67
CA ILE A 289 -10.73 -5.19 2.87
C ILE A 289 -11.96 -5.96 3.35
N TRP A 290 -13.15 -5.38 3.26
CA TRP A 290 -14.40 -6.01 3.69
C TRP A 290 -14.81 -7.19 2.80
N VAL A 291 -14.57 -7.08 1.49
CA VAL A 291 -14.87 -8.15 0.52
C VAL A 291 -13.99 -9.38 0.79
N THR A 292 -12.69 -9.14 0.95
CA THR A 292 -11.72 -10.18 1.31
C THR A 292 -12.01 -10.78 2.68
N LEU A 293 -12.37 -9.96 3.67
CA LEU A 293 -12.77 -10.44 4.98
C LEU A 293 -14.03 -11.31 4.91
N LEU A 294 -15.04 -10.93 4.12
CA LEU A 294 -16.27 -11.69 3.95
C LEU A 294 -15.98 -13.11 3.44
N LEU A 295 -15.17 -13.23 2.38
CA LEU A 295 -14.72 -14.52 1.83
C LEU A 295 -14.07 -15.40 2.91
N ASN A 296 -13.12 -14.84 3.64
CA ASN A 296 -12.34 -15.56 4.62
C ASN A 296 -13.10 -15.85 5.91
N LEU A 297 -14.00 -14.97 6.34
CA LEU A 297 -14.82 -15.14 7.53
C LEU A 297 -15.84 -16.27 7.35
N ILE A 298 -16.23 -16.59 6.11
CA ILE A 298 -17.06 -17.76 5.80
C ILE A 298 -16.17 -19.00 5.67
N ALA A 299 -15.06 -18.90 4.93
CA ALA A 299 -14.20 -20.05 4.65
C ALA A 299 -13.51 -20.65 5.88
N PHE A 300 -12.91 -19.82 6.75
CA PHE A 300 -12.12 -20.33 7.89
C PHE A 300 -12.95 -21.10 8.92
N PRO A 301 -14.14 -20.65 9.35
CA PRO A 301 -14.99 -21.46 10.21
C PRO A 301 -15.31 -22.83 9.62
N ILE A 302 -15.61 -22.91 8.32
CA ILE A 302 -15.88 -24.19 7.64
C ILE A 302 -14.63 -25.09 7.67
N ILE A 303 -13.45 -24.52 7.37
CA ILE A 303 -12.17 -25.25 7.45
C ILE A 303 -11.97 -25.83 8.85
N TYR A 304 -12.14 -25.02 9.89
CA TYR A 304 -11.88 -25.43 11.27
C TYR A 304 -12.91 -26.44 11.78
N LEU A 305 -14.19 -26.23 11.48
CA LEU A 305 -15.30 -27.10 11.89
C LEU A 305 -15.22 -28.49 11.26
N ILE A 306 -14.61 -28.63 10.09
CA ILE A 306 -14.48 -29.93 9.41
C ILE A 306 -13.10 -30.55 9.66
N ALA A 307 -12.03 -29.77 9.50
CA ALA A 307 -10.67 -30.29 9.56
C ALA A 307 -10.24 -30.70 10.97
N ILE A 308 -10.60 -29.93 12.01
CA ILE A 308 -10.22 -30.27 13.39
C ILE A 308 -10.88 -31.57 13.83
N PRO A 309 -12.22 -31.75 13.73
CA PRO A 309 -12.84 -33.03 14.08
C PRO A 309 -12.31 -34.19 13.23
N SER A 310 -12.08 -33.98 11.93
CA SER A 310 -11.52 -35.03 11.06
C SER A 310 -10.12 -35.46 11.50
N GLY A 311 -9.25 -34.50 11.84
CA GLY A 311 -7.91 -34.78 12.35
C GLY A 311 -7.92 -35.47 13.71
N MET A 312 -8.84 -35.06 14.61
CA MET A 312 -9.06 -35.73 15.89
C MET A 312 -9.53 -37.18 15.71
N LEU A 313 -10.51 -37.41 14.82
CA LEU A 313 -11.05 -38.74 14.53
C LEU A 313 -9.99 -39.67 13.93
N ALA A 314 -9.16 -39.14 13.03
CA ALA A 314 -8.04 -39.87 12.45
C ALA A 314 -6.98 -40.22 13.50
N ALA A 315 -6.70 -39.33 14.45
CA ALA A 315 -5.76 -39.60 15.54
C ALA A 315 -6.28 -40.62 16.56
N THR A 316 -7.57 -40.56 16.92
CA THR A 316 -8.16 -41.52 17.88
C THR A 316 -8.29 -42.92 17.30
N HIS A 317 -8.38 -43.04 15.97
CA HIS A 317 -8.44 -44.32 15.25
C HIS A 317 -7.20 -44.54 14.39
N GLN A 318 -6.02 -44.21 14.93
CA GLN A 318 -4.75 -44.33 14.20
C GLN A 318 -4.59 -45.73 13.59
N GLY A 319 -4.23 -45.79 12.31
CA GLY A 319 -4.01 -47.04 11.57
C GLY A 319 -5.29 -47.76 11.14
N SER A 320 -6.47 -47.21 11.43
CA SER A 320 -7.75 -47.72 10.90
C SER A 320 -8.01 -47.26 9.46
N TRP A 321 -9.05 -47.83 8.86
CA TRP A 321 -9.54 -47.37 7.55
C TRP A 321 -10.04 -45.91 7.59
N LEU A 322 -10.60 -45.44 8.72
CA LEU A 322 -11.06 -44.05 8.86
C LEU A 322 -9.89 -43.06 8.77
N ASP A 323 -8.79 -43.35 9.47
CA ASP A 323 -7.55 -42.57 9.41
C ASP A 323 -7.01 -42.53 7.98
N THR A 324 -6.92 -43.70 7.35
CA THR A 324 -6.39 -43.85 6.00
C THR A 324 -7.25 -43.13 4.96
N THR A 325 -8.58 -43.28 5.02
CA THR A 325 -9.51 -42.66 4.06
C THR A 325 -9.58 -41.15 4.22
N LEU A 326 -9.67 -40.62 5.44
CA LEU A 326 -9.68 -39.18 5.67
C LEU A 326 -8.35 -38.54 5.24
N GLY A 327 -7.23 -39.19 5.58
CA GLY A 327 -5.91 -38.75 5.13
C GLY A 327 -5.78 -38.76 3.61
N ALA A 328 -6.15 -39.86 2.95
CA ALA A 328 -6.10 -39.98 1.49
C ALA A 328 -7.02 -38.98 0.79
N LEU A 329 -8.26 -38.80 1.27
CA LEU A 329 -9.22 -37.84 0.72
C LEU A 329 -8.68 -36.41 0.74
N PHE A 330 -8.17 -35.95 1.89
CA PHE A 330 -7.65 -34.58 1.97
C PHE A 330 -6.36 -34.40 1.19
N VAL A 331 -5.48 -35.40 1.14
CA VAL A 331 -4.29 -35.34 0.27
C VAL A 331 -4.69 -35.30 -1.21
N ALA A 332 -5.69 -36.09 -1.63
CA ALA A 332 -6.21 -36.07 -2.99
C ALA A 332 -6.79 -34.70 -3.37
N LEU A 333 -7.60 -34.11 -2.48
CA LEU A 333 -8.12 -32.75 -2.66
C LEU A 333 -6.98 -31.72 -2.76
N TRP A 334 -5.98 -31.80 -1.88
CA TRP A 334 -4.83 -30.88 -1.90
C TRP A 334 -3.90 -31.05 -3.11
N SER A 335 -3.95 -32.22 -3.76
CA SER A 335 -3.21 -32.47 -5.00
C SER A 335 -3.77 -31.67 -6.18
N ILE A 336 -4.99 -31.14 -6.06
CA ILE A 336 -5.62 -30.28 -7.05
C ILE A 336 -5.17 -28.83 -6.79
N PRO A 337 -4.47 -28.17 -7.73
CA PRO A 337 -4.09 -26.76 -7.56
C PRO A 337 -5.32 -25.86 -7.46
N ILE A 338 -5.30 -24.90 -6.53
CA ILE A 338 -6.39 -23.94 -6.30
C ILE A 338 -6.80 -23.20 -7.58
N VAL A 339 -5.81 -22.76 -8.37
CA VAL A 339 -6.03 -22.12 -9.68
C VAL A 339 -6.85 -23.02 -10.59
N TRP A 340 -6.46 -24.29 -10.69
CA TRP A 340 -7.08 -25.25 -11.60
C TRP A 340 -8.48 -25.62 -11.14
N ALA A 341 -8.69 -25.84 -9.84
CA ALA A 341 -10.01 -26.07 -9.26
C ALA A 341 -10.96 -24.89 -9.53
N GLY A 342 -10.49 -23.64 -9.39
CA GLY A 342 -11.30 -22.45 -9.68
C GLY A 342 -11.71 -22.38 -11.15
N VAL A 343 -10.76 -22.56 -12.07
CA VAL A 343 -11.04 -22.53 -13.52
C VAL A 343 -12.01 -23.66 -13.92
N LEU A 344 -11.84 -24.87 -13.38
CA LEU A 344 -12.76 -25.98 -13.64
C LEU A 344 -14.14 -25.74 -13.02
N ALA A 345 -14.21 -25.20 -11.80
CA ALA A 345 -15.48 -24.87 -11.16
C ALA A 345 -16.26 -23.87 -12.01
N ILE A 346 -15.59 -22.84 -12.54
CA ILE A 346 -16.22 -21.90 -13.47
C ILE A 346 -16.65 -22.61 -14.76
N GLY A 347 -15.75 -23.36 -15.39
CA GLY A 347 -16.02 -24.00 -16.68
C GLY A 347 -17.14 -25.06 -16.66
N PHE A 348 -17.23 -25.85 -15.58
CA PHE A 348 -18.19 -26.95 -15.47
C PHE A 348 -19.44 -26.60 -14.67
N LEU A 349 -19.31 -25.86 -13.55
CA LEU A 349 -20.43 -25.61 -12.64
C LEU A 349 -21.12 -24.27 -12.89
N ALA A 350 -20.39 -23.27 -13.43
CA ALA A 350 -20.93 -21.92 -13.64
C ALA A 350 -21.26 -21.60 -15.11
N SER A 351 -20.46 -22.09 -16.05
CA SER A 351 -20.67 -21.81 -17.48
C SER A 351 -21.99 -22.40 -17.98
N ASN A 352 -22.67 -21.68 -18.87
CA ASN A 352 -23.88 -22.13 -19.58
C ASN A 352 -23.62 -23.35 -20.48
N SER A 353 -22.36 -23.58 -20.87
CA SER A 353 -21.96 -24.79 -21.60
C SER A 353 -21.83 -26.02 -20.69
N GLY A 354 -21.74 -25.82 -19.38
CA GLY A 354 -21.70 -26.85 -18.35
C GLY A 354 -23.06 -27.01 -17.67
N LEU A 355 -23.07 -27.01 -16.34
CA LEU A 355 -24.30 -27.13 -15.55
C LEU A 355 -25.04 -25.80 -15.33
N GLY A 356 -24.35 -24.66 -15.44
CA GLY A 356 -24.95 -23.33 -15.25
C GLY A 356 -25.61 -23.11 -13.88
N TRP A 357 -25.16 -23.82 -12.84
CA TRP A 357 -25.75 -23.73 -11.50
C TRP A 357 -25.29 -22.49 -10.74
N PHE A 358 -24.02 -22.14 -10.89
CA PHE A 358 -23.38 -21.06 -10.15
C PHE A 358 -23.08 -19.86 -11.05
N PRO A 359 -22.90 -18.66 -10.48
CA PRO A 359 -22.49 -17.50 -11.24
C PRO A 359 -21.01 -17.59 -11.61
N VAL A 360 -20.67 -16.93 -12.71
CA VAL A 360 -19.33 -16.99 -13.32
C VAL A 360 -18.38 -15.95 -12.71
N THR A 361 -18.90 -14.77 -12.33
CA THR A 361 -18.09 -13.62 -11.96
C THR A 361 -18.75 -12.75 -10.90
N GLY A 362 -17.95 -12.02 -10.12
CA GLY A 362 -18.41 -10.95 -9.24
C GLY A 362 -18.93 -11.44 -7.89
N LEU A 363 -19.32 -10.47 -7.04
CA LEU A 363 -19.82 -10.73 -5.69
C LEU A 363 -21.35 -10.86 -5.63
N HIS A 364 -22.04 -10.30 -6.61
CA HIS A 364 -23.49 -10.32 -6.79
C HIS A 364 -23.83 -9.99 -8.24
N ASP A 365 -25.09 -10.17 -8.64
CA ASP A 365 -25.60 -9.79 -9.96
C ASP A 365 -25.49 -8.26 -10.16
N ASN A 366 -25.36 -7.81 -11.42
CA ASN A 366 -25.41 -6.40 -11.78
C ASN A 366 -26.75 -5.75 -11.43
N ALA A 367 -27.84 -6.53 -11.44
CA ALA A 367 -29.16 -6.06 -11.02
C ALA A 367 -29.33 -5.99 -9.49
N ALA A 368 -28.33 -6.40 -8.71
CA ALA A 368 -28.47 -6.56 -7.26
C ALA A 368 -28.75 -5.26 -6.50
N ASP A 369 -28.36 -4.10 -7.05
CA ASP A 369 -28.68 -2.78 -6.47
C ASP A 369 -30.19 -2.50 -6.40
N THR A 370 -30.98 -3.20 -7.22
CA THR A 370 -32.44 -3.09 -7.23
C THR A 370 -33.14 -4.13 -6.34
N PHE A 371 -32.39 -5.09 -5.80
CA PHE A 371 -32.95 -6.14 -4.96
C PHE A 371 -33.21 -5.62 -3.55
N THR A 372 -34.25 -6.16 -2.92
CA THR A 372 -34.39 -6.08 -1.47
C THR A 372 -33.31 -6.91 -0.79
N PHE A 373 -32.96 -6.57 0.46
CA PHE A 373 -31.89 -7.28 1.17
C PHE A 373 -32.20 -8.77 1.38
N LEU A 374 -33.44 -9.07 1.78
CA LEU A 374 -33.94 -10.43 1.97
C LEU A 374 -34.76 -10.90 0.74
N PRO A 375 -34.94 -12.22 0.54
CA PRO A 375 -35.81 -12.73 -0.50
C PRO A 375 -37.20 -12.09 -0.43
N SER A 376 -37.69 -11.60 -1.57
CA SER A 376 -38.98 -10.93 -1.64
C SER A 376 -39.67 -11.23 -2.96
N VAL A 377 -40.98 -11.00 -3.00
CA VAL A 377 -41.75 -11.07 -4.24
C VAL A 377 -41.94 -9.64 -4.73
N SER A 378 -41.34 -9.30 -5.86
CA SER A 378 -41.48 -8.01 -6.52
C SER A 378 -42.07 -8.24 -7.91
N ASN A 379 -43.14 -7.52 -8.26
CA ASN A 379 -43.87 -7.68 -9.53
C ASN A 379 -44.39 -9.11 -9.80
N GLY A 380 -44.65 -9.91 -8.77
CA GLY A 380 -45.15 -11.29 -8.90
C GLY A 380 -44.06 -12.33 -9.18
N GLU A 381 -42.80 -11.91 -9.32
CA GLU A 381 -41.66 -12.81 -9.48
C GLU A 381 -40.90 -12.95 -8.16
N TRP A 382 -40.46 -14.17 -7.87
CA TRP A 382 -39.63 -14.44 -6.70
C TRP A 382 -38.21 -13.95 -6.97
N GLN A 383 -37.77 -12.99 -6.17
CA GLN A 383 -36.40 -12.48 -6.20
C GLN A 383 -35.62 -13.04 -5.02
N ARG A 384 -34.42 -13.55 -5.30
CA ARG A 384 -33.50 -14.14 -4.31
C ARG A 384 -33.14 -13.15 -3.20
N GLY A 385 -33.16 -11.85 -3.49
CA GLY A 385 -32.68 -10.81 -2.61
C GLY A 385 -31.14 -10.72 -2.60
N TYR A 386 -30.61 -9.57 -2.20
CA TYR A 386 -29.18 -9.27 -2.24
C TYR A 386 -28.34 -10.27 -1.44
N LEU A 387 -28.78 -10.65 -0.23
CA LEU A 387 -28.02 -11.54 0.65
C LEU A 387 -27.85 -12.95 0.06
N LEU A 388 -28.94 -13.56 -0.42
CA LEU A 388 -28.89 -14.92 -0.96
C LEU A 388 -28.14 -14.96 -2.28
N ASP A 389 -28.29 -13.91 -3.10
CA ASP A 389 -27.52 -13.77 -4.34
C ASP A 389 -26.01 -13.69 -4.04
N THR A 390 -25.62 -12.86 -3.07
CA THR A 390 -24.23 -12.73 -2.63
C THR A 390 -23.68 -14.06 -2.11
N LEU A 391 -24.42 -14.77 -1.26
CA LEU A 391 -24.01 -16.09 -0.75
C LEU A 391 -23.86 -17.13 -1.89
N TRP A 392 -24.70 -17.05 -2.91
CA TRP A 392 -24.62 -17.93 -4.08
C TRP A 392 -23.36 -17.65 -4.91
N HIS A 393 -22.99 -16.38 -5.07
CA HIS A 393 -21.74 -15.96 -5.72
C HIS A 393 -20.50 -16.38 -4.92
N LEU A 394 -20.60 -16.41 -3.60
CA LEU A 394 -19.51 -16.81 -2.72
C LEU A 394 -19.28 -18.32 -2.66
N CYS A 395 -20.26 -19.16 -3.03
CA CYS A 395 -20.16 -20.62 -2.90
C CYS A 395 -18.91 -21.23 -3.55
N LEU A 396 -18.66 -20.94 -4.84
CA LEU A 396 -17.50 -21.50 -5.55
C LEU A 396 -16.16 -20.94 -5.07
N PRO A 397 -15.97 -19.61 -4.92
CA PRO A 397 -14.77 -19.04 -4.32
C PRO A 397 -14.46 -19.64 -2.93
N VAL A 398 -15.47 -19.72 -2.07
CA VAL A 398 -15.33 -20.26 -0.70
C VAL A 398 -15.00 -21.74 -0.75
N ALA A 399 -15.66 -22.54 -1.59
CA ALA A 399 -15.35 -23.96 -1.75
C ALA A 399 -13.88 -24.17 -2.13
N CYS A 400 -13.37 -23.36 -3.06
CA CYS A 400 -11.98 -23.40 -3.50
C CYS A 400 -10.97 -23.05 -2.38
N ILE A 401 -11.31 -22.12 -1.49
CA ILE A 401 -10.49 -21.79 -0.31
C ILE A 401 -10.56 -22.94 0.71
N VAL A 402 -11.77 -23.45 0.97
CA VAL A 402 -12.07 -24.42 2.03
C VAL A 402 -11.33 -25.73 1.83
N TYR A 403 -11.38 -26.32 0.63
CA TYR A 403 -10.77 -27.64 0.43
C TYR A 403 -9.25 -27.61 0.60
N GLY A 404 -8.60 -26.51 0.17
CA GLY A 404 -7.15 -26.33 0.32
C GLY A 404 -6.71 -26.26 1.78
N GLY A 405 -7.56 -25.70 2.65
CA GLY A 405 -7.31 -25.61 4.08
C GLY A 405 -7.47 -26.93 4.85
N PHE A 406 -8.32 -27.84 4.38
CA PHE A 406 -8.61 -29.09 5.08
C PHE A 406 -7.37 -29.97 5.29
N ALA A 407 -6.56 -30.16 4.25
CA ALA A 407 -5.42 -31.07 4.31
C ALA A 407 -4.38 -30.64 5.33
N VAL A 408 -4.04 -29.35 5.34
CA VAL A 408 -3.03 -28.81 6.26
C VAL A 408 -3.53 -28.88 7.69
N LEU A 409 -4.74 -28.36 7.96
CA LEU A 409 -5.25 -28.26 9.33
C LEU A 409 -5.62 -29.63 9.93
N SER A 410 -6.21 -30.53 9.15
CA SER A 410 -6.56 -31.89 9.62
C SER A 410 -5.30 -32.69 9.95
N LYS A 411 -4.29 -32.64 9.07
CA LYS A 411 -3.01 -33.34 9.29
C LYS A 411 -2.25 -32.79 10.48
N GLN A 412 -2.20 -31.46 10.65
CA GLN A 412 -1.57 -30.86 11.82
C GLN A 412 -2.31 -31.21 13.11
N THR A 413 -3.65 -31.17 13.10
CA THR A 413 -4.48 -31.58 14.24
C THR A 413 -4.19 -33.04 14.61
N ARG A 414 -4.15 -33.93 13.62
CA ARG A 414 -3.83 -35.35 13.82
C ARG A 414 -2.46 -35.53 14.45
N ALA A 415 -1.43 -34.87 13.91
CA ALA A 415 -0.06 -34.95 14.43
C ALA A 415 0.01 -34.47 15.88
N ALA A 416 -0.54 -33.27 16.17
CA ALA A 416 -0.56 -32.70 17.51
C ALA A 416 -1.33 -33.56 18.52
N MET A 417 -2.38 -34.27 18.09
CA MET A 417 -3.10 -35.22 18.95
C MET A 417 -2.24 -36.45 19.27
N LEU A 418 -1.57 -37.04 18.26
CA LEU A 418 -0.72 -38.22 18.44
C LEU A 418 0.49 -37.96 19.35
N ASP A 419 1.12 -36.79 19.23
CA ASP A 419 2.22 -36.40 20.11
C ASP A 419 1.75 -36.33 21.57
N ASN A 420 0.58 -35.72 21.80
CA ASN A 420 -0.01 -35.59 23.12
C ASN A 420 -0.59 -36.90 23.67
N PHE A 421 -1.03 -37.84 22.83
CA PHE A 421 -1.47 -39.17 23.28
C PHE A 421 -0.34 -39.97 23.95
N ASN A 422 0.91 -39.71 23.55
CA ASN A 422 2.10 -40.39 24.07
C ASN A 422 2.70 -39.70 25.32
N ALA A 423 2.10 -38.61 25.80
CA ALA A 423 2.62 -37.85 26.93
C ALA A 423 2.30 -38.49 28.30
N ASP A 424 3.18 -38.25 29.29
CA ASP A 424 3.09 -38.83 30.63
C ASP A 424 1.79 -38.49 31.39
N TYR A 425 1.25 -37.29 31.15
CA TYR A 425 -0.01 -36.88 31.77
C TYR A 425 -1.20 -37.72 31.27
N VAL A 426 -1.15 -38.22 30.03
CA VAL A 426 -2.17 -39.11 29.47
C VAL A 426 -2.04 -40.51 30.08
N ARG A 427 -0.82 -41.03 30.21
CA ARG A 427 -0.57 -42.30 30.89
C ARG A 427 -1.08 -42.27 32.33
N THR A 428 -0.85 -41.17 33.03
CA THR A 428 -1.35 -40.93 34.38
C THR A 428 -2.88 -40.87 34.43
N ALA A 429 -3.53 -40.16 33.48
CA ALA A 429 -4.99 -40.10 33.40
C ALA A 429 -5.61 -41.48 33.13
N LYS A 430 -5.00 -42.30 32.26
CA LYS A 430 -5.40 -43.69 32.03
C LYS A 430 -5.27 -44.54 33.30
N ALA A 431 -4.16 -44.40 34.03
CA ALA A 431 -3.95 -45.13 35.29
C ALA A 431 -4.97 -44.73 36.38
N LYS A 432 -5.47 -43.49 36.36
CA LYS A 432 -6.55 -43.00 37.24
C LYS A 432 -7.96 -43.44 36.81
N GLY A 433 -8.11 -44.18 35.71
CA GLY A 433 -9.41 -44.65 35.22
C GLY A 433 -10.27 -43.57 34.58
N VAL A 434 -9.69 -42.45 34.14
CA VAL A 434 -10.44 -41.39 33.45
C VAL A 434 -11.04 -41.93 32.16
N SER A 435 -12.28 -41.53 31.83
CA SER A 435 -12.98 -42.01 30.64
C SER A 435 -12.21 -41.66 29.35
N GLY A 436 -12.26 -42.54 28.35
CA GLY A 436 -11.55 -42.30 27.08
C GLY A 436 -11.96 -40.99 26.40
N ARG A 437 -13.26 -40.63 26.46
CA ARG A 437 -13.76 -39.36 25.92
C ARG A 437 -13.19 -38.15 26.64
N ASP A 438 -13.10 -38.19 27.97
CA ASP A 438 -12.50 -37.12 28.76
C ASP A 438 -11.00 -37.01 28.51
N ILE A 439 -10.29 -38.14 28.36
CA ILE A 439 -8.88 -38.15 27.96
C ILE A 439 -8.71 -37.42 26.62
N VAL A 440 -9.52 -37.76 25.62
CA VAL A 440 -9.42 -37.13 24.28
C VAL A 440 -9.76 -35.64 24.33
N LEU A 441 -10.92 -35.26 24.88
CA LEU A 441 -11.43 -33.88 24.78
C LEU A 441 -10.78 -32.93 25.79
N LYS A 442 -10.60 -33.35 27.04
CA LYS A 442 -10.15 -32.46 28.13
C LYS A 442 -8.65 -32.49 28.34
N HIS A 443 -7.98 -33.61 28.05
CA HIS A 443 -6.54 -33.76 28.27
C HIS A 443 -5.73 -33.66 26.98
N VAL A 444 -6.02 -34.46 25.95
CA VAL A 444 -5.21 -34.48 24.72
C VAL A 444 -5.50 -33.26 23.87
N PHE A 445 -6.76 -33.07 23.45
CA PHE A 445 -7.14 -32.00 22.53
C PHE A 445 -6.81 -30.61 23.05
N ARG A 446 -7.10 -30.33 24.33
CA ARG A 446 -6.78 -29.04 24.94
C ARG A 446 -5.29 -28.68 24.84
N ASN A 447 -4.40 -29.65 25.03
CA ASN A 447 -2.96 -29.44 24.88
C ASN A 447 -2.51 -29.45 23.41
N SER A 448 -3.27 -30.10 22.52
CA SER A 448 -3.08 -30.04 21.07
C SER A 448 -3.58 -28.76 20.43
N LEU A 449 -4.24 -27.86 21.18
CA LEU A 449 -4.68 -26.55 20.68
C LEU A 449 -3.51 -25.59 20.42
N LEU A 450 -2.37 -25.73 21.11
CA LEU A 450 -1.27 -24.77 21.00
C LEU A 450 -0.76 -24.63 19.55
N PRO A 451 -0.44 -25.71 18.81
CA PRO A 451 -0.08 -25.59 17.39
C PRO A 451 -1.22 -25.04 16.52
N LEU A 452 -2.47 -25.36 16.85
CA LEU A 452 -3.64 -24.91 16.09
C LEU A 452 -3.87 -23.40 16.26
N ILE A 453 -3.65 -22.87 17.46
CA ILE A 453 -3.67 -21.43 17.74
C ILE A 453 -2.57 -20.73 16.95
N THR A 454 -1.36 -21.29 16.90
CA THR A 454 -0.26 -20.75 16.08
C THR A 454 -0.65 -20.65 14.61
N MET A 455 -1.26 -21.71 14.08
CA MET A 455 -1.73 -21.73 12.70
C MET A 455 -2.84 -20.70 12.47
N PHE A 456 -3.83 -20.64 13.34
CA PHE A 456 -4.92 -19.68 13.25
C PHE A 456 -4.41 -18.24 13.21
N VAL A 457 -3.50 -17.90 14.11
CA VAL A 457 -2.92 -16.57 14.18
C VAL A 457 -2.12 -16.25 12.92
N SER A 458 -1.37 -17.21 12.39
CA SER A 458 -0.59 -17.03 11.16
C SER A 458 -1.47 -16.82 9.92
N LEU A 459 -2.74 -17.25 9.97
CA LEU A 459 -3.71 -17.06 8.90
C LEU A 459 -4.37 -15.67 8.94
N PHE A 460 -4.40 -14.99 10.08
CA PHE A 460 -5.06 -13.69 10.22
C PHE A 460 -4.53 -12.60 9.26
N PRO A 461 -3.22 -12.49 8.98
CA PRO A 461 -2.73 -11.54 7.98
C PRO A 461 -3.10 -11.95 6.56
N VAL A 462 -3.12 -13.27 6.30
CA VAL A 462 -3.55 -13.83 5.00
C VAL A 462 -5.05 -13.56 4.78
N MET A 463 -5.87 -13.63 5.84
CA MET A 463 -7.30 -13.30 5.81
C MET A 463 -7.57 -11.87 5.31
N LEU A 464 -6.67 -10.94 5.61
CA LEU A 464 -6.80 -9.53 5.29
C LEU A 464 -6.07 -9.14 4.00
N SER A 465 -4.97 -9.84 3.67
CA SER A 465 -4.24 -9.65 2.41
C SER A 465 -5.01 -10.15 1.19
N GLY A 466 -5.97 -11.06 1.39
CA GLY A 466 -6.81 -11.61 0.32
C GLY A 466 -6.18 -12.74 -0.45
N SER A 467 -7.02 -13.46 -1.19
CA SER A 467 -6.59 -14.55 -2.05
C SER A 467 -6.46 -14.04 -3.47
N VAL A 468 -5.26 -13.58 -3.83
CA VAL A 468 -4.95 -13.02 -5.16
C VAL A 468 -5.49 -13.91 -6.28
N VAL A 469 -5.28 -15.22 -6.15
CA VAL A 469 -5.69 -16.21 -7.14
C VAL A 469 -7.21 -16.32 -7.24
N ILE A 470 -7.91 -16.51 -6.12
CA ILE A 470 -9.36 -16.73 -6.12
C ILE A 470 -10.08 -15.46 -6.55
N GLU A 471 -9.68 -14.31 -6.02
CA GLU A 471 -10.28 -13.02 -6.35
C GLU A 471 -10.08 -12.68 -7.84
N ASN A 472 -8.94 -13.01 -8.42
CA ASN A 472 -8.72 -12.82 -9.86
C ASN A 472 -9.56 -13.78 -10.71
N ILE A 473 -9.58 -15.07 -10.40
CA ILE A 473 -10.31 -16.09 -11.17
C ILE A 473 -11.82 -15.82 -11.17
N PHE A 474 -12.39 -15.49 -10.02
CA PHE A 474 -13.82 -15.19 -9.89
C PHE A 474 -14.15 -13.70 -10.11
N SER A 475 -13.16 -12.89 -10.50
CA SER A 475 -13.32 -11.44 -10.73
C SER A 475 -13.96 -10.70 -9.56
N ILE A 476 -13.55 -11.04 -8.34
CA ILE A 476 -13.98 -10.40 -7.09
C ILE A 476 -13.01 -9.26 -6.78
N ASP A 477 -13.55 -8.07 -6.50
CA ASP A 477 -12.76 -6.88 -6.19
C ASP A 477 -12.32 -6.84 -4.71
N GLY A 478 -11.44 -7.77 -4.33
CA GLY A 478 -10.83 -7.83 -3.00
C GLY A 478 -9.41 -7.26 -2.91
N MET A 479 -8.79 -7.40 -1.74
CA MET A 479 -7.43 -6.97 -1.43
C MET A 479 -6.35 -7.72 -2.22
N GLY A 480 -6.58 -9.00 -2.53
CA GLY A 480 -5.68 -9.80 -3.34
C GLY A 480 -5.60 -9.27 -4.77
N LYS A 481 -6.77 -9.02 -5.40
CA LYS A 481 -6.82 -8.39 -6.72
C LYS A 481 -6.22 -6.99 -6.72
N LEU A 482 -6.55 -6.16 -5.72
CA LEU A 482 -5.97 -4.83 -5.54
C LEU A 482 -4.45 -4.85 -5.52
N THR A 483 -3.88 -5.82 -4.80
CA THR A 483 -2.44 -5.99 -4.69
C THR A 483 -1.84 -6.36 -6.05
N LEU A 484 -2.47 -7.27 -6.79
CA LEU A 484 -2.01 -7.67 -8.11
C LEU A 484 -2.06 -6.51 -9.12
N ASP A 485 -3.13 -5.71 -9.08
CA ASP A 485 -3.27 -4.52 -9.91
C ASP A 485 -2.18 -3.50 -9.56
N ALA A 486 -1.92 -3.28 -8.27
CA ALA A 486 -0.84 -2.42 -7.81
C ALA A 486 0.55 -2.88 -8.31
N ILE A 487 0.81 -4.19 -8.34
CA ILE A 487 2.05 -4.75 -8.92
C ILE A 487 2.09 -4.51 -10.43
N THR A 488 0.99 -4.82 -11.12
CA THR A 488 0.89 -4.77 -12.58
C THR A 488 1.06 -3.35 -13.11
N TYR A 489 0.35 -2.40 -12.51
CA TYR A 489 0.44 -0.98 -12.86
C TYR A 489 1.57 -0.24 -12.15
N ARG A 490 2.41 -0.95 -11.38
CA ARG A 490 3.55 -0.43 -10.62
C ARG A 490 3.16 0.69 -9.64
N ASP A 491 1.94 0.67 -9.12
CA ASP A 491 1.45 1.64 -8.15
C ASP A 491 2.12 1.46 -6.79
N ARG A 492 3.20 2.20 -6.59
CA ARG A 492 4.01 2.09 -5.39
C ARG A 492 3.27 2.50 -4.12
N GLU A 493 2.47 3.56 -4.15
CA GLU A 493 1.84 4.08 -2.93
C GLU A 493 0.86 3.04 -2.38
N LEU A 494 0.09 2.42 -3.29
CA LEU A 494 -0.78 1.31 -2.96
C LEU A 494 -0.02 0.06 -2.48
N LEU A 495 1.09 -0.32 -3.15
CA LEU A 495 1.92 -1.45 -2.72
C LEU A 495 2.53 -1.27 -1.33
N LEU A 496 3.12 -0.10 -1.09
CA LEU A 496 3.77 0.21 0.18
C LEU A 496 2.75 0.34 1.32
N ALA A 497 1.59 0.95 1.06
CA ALA A 497 0.50 1.01 2.01
C ALA A 497 -0.01 -0.39 2.36
N ASN A 498 -0.21 -1.26 1.36
CA ASN A 498 -0.65 -2.62 1.59
C ASN A 498 0.36 -3.44 2.41
N VAL A 499 1.66 -3.35 2.07
CA VAL A 499 2.74 -4.03 2.82
C VAL A 499 2.81 -3.53 4.26
N PHE A 500 2.66 -2.22 4.48
CA PHE A 500 2.60 -1.65 5.82
C PHE A 500 1.37 -2.19 6.58
N MET A 501 0.19 -2.20 5.96
CA MET A 501 -1.04 -2.70 6.58
C MET A 501 -0.94 -4.19 6.94
N ILE A 502 -0.45 -5.03 6.03
CA ILE A 502 -0.20 -6.46 6.28
C ILE A 502 0.81 -6.62 7.42
N GLY A 503 1.87 -5.80 7.46
CA GLY A 503 2.85 -5.80 8.55
C GLY A 503 2.22 -5.47 9.91
N VAL A 504 1.39 -4.43 9.98
CA VAL A 504 0.64 -4.05 11.19
C VAL A 504 -0.28 -5.19 11.63
N VAL A 505 -1.08 -5.73 10.70
CA VAL A 505 -2.00 -6.84 10.97
C VAL A 505 -1.25 -8.09 11.44
N ASN A 506 -0.12 -8.42 10.81
CA ASN A 506 0.73 -9.54 11.22
C ASN A 506 1.22 -9.39 12.66
N LEU A 507 1.59 -8.18 13.03
CA LEU A 507 2.10 -7.93 14.38
C LEU A 507 0.97 -7.91 15.42
N LEU A 508 -0.22 -7.42 15.06
CA LEU A 508 -1.43 -7.56 15.87
C LEU A 508 -1.84 -9.03 16.03
N ALA A 509 -1.74 -9.82 14.96
CA ALA A 509 -2.00 -11.25 14.98
C ALA A 509 -1.01 -11.95 15.92
N LEU A 510 0.28 -11.65 15.83
CA LEU A 510 1.29 -12.20 16.73
C LEU A 510 1.03 -11.85 18.21
N LEU A 511 0.54 -10.64 18.50
CA LEU A 511 0.10 -10.28 19.85
C LEU A 511 -1.14 -11.10 20.27
N LEU A 512 -2.08 -11.30 19.35
CA LEU A 512 -3.25 -12.16 19.59
C LEU A 512 -2.85 -13.61 19.87
N ALA A 513 -1.81 -14.15 19.22
CA ALA A 513 -1.25 -15.47 19.54
C ALA A 513 -0.84 -15.56 21.01
N ASP A 514 -0.04 -14.59 21.47
CA ASP A 514 0.45 -14.59 22.85
C ASP A 514 -0.71 -14.59 23.86
N ILE A 515 -1.77 -13.83 23.57
CA ILE A 515 -2.99 -13.83 24.41
C ILE A 515 -3.69 -15.20 24.36
N LEU A 516 -3.87 -15.77 23.16
CA LEU A 516 -4.54 -17.06 23.00
C LEU A 516 -3.76 -18.21 23.65
N TYR A 517 -2.42 -18.18 23.62
CA TYR A 517 -1.60 -19.15 24.33
C TYR A 517 -1.77 -19.05 25.84
N ALA A 518 -1.75 -17.84 26.41
CA ALA A 518 -1.98 -17.62 27.84
C ALA A 518 -3.35 -18.17 28.30
N VAL A 519 -4.38 -18.00 27.45
CA VAL A 519 -5.73 -18.49 27.72
C VAL A 519 -5.81 -20.01 27.59
N ALA A 520 -5.14 -20.60 26.60
CA ALA A 520 -5.15 -22.04 26.36
C ALA A 520 -4.40 -22.81 27.46
N ASP A 521 -3.24 -22.32 27.87
CA ASP A 521 -2.43 -22.86 28.96
C ASP A 521 -2.01 -21.76 29.96
N PRO A 522 -2.66 -21.69 31.13
CA PRO A 522 -2.34 -20.68 32.16
C PRO A 522 -0.96 -20.90 32.82
N ARG A 523 -0.24 -21.98 32.50
CA ARG A 523 1.15 -22.19 32.93
C ARG A 523 2.14 -21.36 32.11
N ILE A 524 1.72 -20.83 30.96
CA ILE A 524 2.53 -19.95 30.14
C ILE A 524 2.61 -18.59 30.83
N THR A 525 3.66 -18.39 31.64
CA THR A 525 3.96 -17.13 32.30
C THR A 525 4.93 -16.30 31.46
N TYR A 526 4.50 -15.09 31.13
CA TYR A 526 5.31 -14.06 30.46
C TYR A 526 5.89 -13.12 31.52
N ASP A 527 7.11 -13.43 31.97
CA ASP A 527 7.89 -12.61 32.92
C ASP A 527 8.41 -11.30 32.30
#